data_AF-A0A833M693-F1
#
_entry.id   AF-A0A833M693-F1
#
_cell.length_a   1.000
_cell.length_b   1.000
_cell.length_c   1.000
_cell.angle_alpha   90.00
_cell.angle_beta   90.00
_cell.angle_gamma   90.00
#
_symmetry.space_group_name_H-M   'P 1'
#
loop_
_entity.id
_entity.type
_entity.pdbx_description
1 polymer ?
#
loop_
_entity_poly.entity_id
_entity_poly.type
_entity_poly.pdbx_seq_one_letter_code
_entity_poly.pdbx_strand_id
1 'polypeptide(L)'
;MRLFLGKFSNKHPEQIEKKFYSAGDEGSSYYGEVKPGDYVFAAYEGKIAALWKAKEYTKLKNTVNPKDDGVLLFDEVKKYDDVSVTNDFTRYKYFIHDLNLVNKVTKSVKGLGFIPIKTTDDCPPNPVDIDFKSSGVNIYIALEDASVNYKDGDIRVTIDNLEQMKITSIDRFEKGKFIVYEAFNKLYEERNADDGKYTIRELSDYALEDQASQKRKFLITLIEELESNGYYKVSSAIRLYDNLLVGRKRSASAKAGNSDIKPNSAVIDEEGFEDDNEQYQMFAGLLNFNPNLILYGPPGTGKTYATRKIVIDRLNQ
;
A
#
# COMPACT_ATOMS: atom_id res chain seq x y z
N MET A 1 -10.98 -0.29 19.49
CA MET A 1 -9.50 -0.27 19.40
C MET A 1 -9.10 0.65 18.25
N ARG A 2 -8.11 1.53 18.42
CA ARG A 2 -7.59 2.38 17.32
C ARG A 2 -6.18 1.90 16.95
N LEU A 3 -6.01 1.56 15.67
CA LEU A 3 -4.76 1.05 15.12
C LEU A 3 -4.23 2.04 14.08
N PHE A 4 -2.91 2.21 14.06
CA PHE A 4 -2.22 3.03 13.10
C PHE A 4 -1.00 2.30 12.54
N LEU A 5 -0.61 2.64 11.31
CA LEU A 5 0.73 2.39 10.81
C LEU A 5 1.55 3.68 10.97
N GLY A 6 2.64 3.63 11.72
CA GLY A 6 3.56 4.75 11.86
C GLY A 6 4.75 4.57 10.92
N LYS A 7 5.06 5.55 10.07
CA LYS A 7 6.17 5.49 9.12
C LYS A 7 7.42 6.14 9.70
N PHE A 8 8.50 5.38 9.80
CA PHE A 8 9.77 5.85 10.32
C PHE A 8 10.84 5.80 9.22
N SER A 9 11.60 6.89 9.10
CA SER A 9 12.68 7.00 8.11
C SER A 9 13.98 6.42 8.62
N ASN A 10 14.70 5.71 7.76
CA ASN A 10 16.08 5.26 8.00
C ASN A 10 17.10 6.40 8.17
N LYS A 11 16.74 7.64 7.85
CA LYS A 11 17.58 8.82 8.12
C LYS A 11 17.67 9.15 9.61
N HIS A 12 16.71 8.66 10.40
CA HIS A 12 16.57 8.96 11.81
C HIS A 12 16.32 7.67 12.63
N PRO A 13 17.27 6.72 12.62
CA PRO A 13 17.13 5.44 13.32
C PRO A 13 16.91 5.61 14.82
N GLU A 14 17.36 6.74 15.40
CA GLU A 14 17.19 7.04 16.82
C GLU A 14 15.71 7.08 17.25
N GLN A 15 14.77 7.37 16.34
CA GLN A 15 13.34 7.36 16.61
C GLN A 15 12.82 5.94 16.86
N ILE A 16 13.38 4.96 16.15
CA ILE A 16 13.09 3.54 16.37
C ILE A 16 13.72 3.05 17.66
N GLU A 17 15.01 3.32 17.86
CA GLU A 17 15.76 2.82 19.02
C GLU A 17 15.21 3.38 20.34
N LYS A 18 14.89 4.67 20.36
CA LYS A 18 14.40 5.38 21.57
C LYS A 18 12.89 5.49 21.64
N LYS A 19 12.16 4.91 20.67
CA LYS A 19 10.70 4.76 20.69
C LYS A 19 9.97 6.11 20.81
N PHE A 20 10.34 7.06 19.97
CA PHE A 20 9.67 8.35 19.88
C PHE A 20 9.45 8.75 18.43
N TYR A 21 8.51 9.65 18.20
CA TYR A 21 8.34 10.32 16.91
C TYR A 21 8.40 11.83 17.09
N SER A 22 9.28 12.48 16.35
CA SER A 22 9.52 13.92 16.44
C SER A 22 8.84 14.66 15.30
N ALA A 23 7.73 15.34 15.60
CA ALA A 23 7.05 16.20 14.65
C ALA A 23 6.46 17.48 15.27
N GLY A 24 7.06 17.93 16.37
CA GLY A 24 6.67 19.12 17.10
C GLY A 24 5.57 18.85 18.13
N ASP A 25 4.99 19.93 18.65
CA ASP A 25 3.96 19.87 19.69
C ASP A 25 2.71 19.07 19.27
N GLU A 26 1.91 18.66 20.26
CA GLU A 26 0.64 17.96 20.04
C GLU A 26 -0.27 18.74 19.06
N GLY A 27 -0.90 18.01 18.14
CA GLY A 27 -1.76 18.58 17.10
C GLY A 27 -1.06 18.83 15.77
N SER A 28 0.26 18.61 15.67
CA SER A 28 0.95 18.53 14.38
C SER A 28 0.26 17.51 13.46
N SER A 29 0.05 17.90 12.19
CA SER A 29 -0.63 17.05 11.20
C SER A 29 0.07 15.70 11.00
N TYR A 30 1.39 15.68 11.22
CA TYR A 30 2.21 14.48 11.10
C TYR A 30 1.78 13.37 12.06
N TYR A 31 1.15 13.69 13.20
CA TYR A 31 0.67 12.69 14.14
C TYR A 31 -0.61 11.96 13.67
N GLY A 32 -1.27 12.41 12.60
CA GLY A 32 -2.37 11.67 11.96
C GLY A 32 -3.51 11.26 12.90
N GLU A 33 -3.79 12.07 13.94
CA GLU A 33 -4.80 11.84 14.99
C GLU A 33 -4.47 10.78 16.06
N VAL A 34 -3.22 10.31 16.12
CA VAL A 34 -2.76 9.42 17.19
C VAL A 34 -2.88 10.13 18.54
N LYS A 35 -3.34 9.41 19.57
CA LYS A 35 -3.45 9.89 20.95
C LYS A 35 -2.82 8.90 21.92
N PRO A 36 -2.41 9.35 23.12
CA PRO A 36 -2.05 8.45 24.21
C PRO A 36 -3.06 7.31 24.38
N GLY A 37 -2.57 6.08 24.46
CA GLY A 37 -3.36 4.86 24.53
C GLY A 37 -3.59 4.15 23.20
N ASP A 38 -3.42 4.81 22.06
CA ASP A 38 -3.55 4.20 20.74
C ASP A 38 -2.38 3.28 20.40
N TYR A 39 -2.60 2.34 19.49
CA TYR A 39 -1.58 1.38 19.07
C TYR A 39 -1.04 1.69 17.68
N VAL A 40 0.27 1.55 17.53
CA VAL A 40 1.00 1.84 16.30
C VAL A 40 1.83 0.63 15.91
N PHE A 41 1.66 0.17 14.68
CA PHE A 41 2.64 -0.69 14.03
C PHE A 41 3.73 0.19 13.42
N ALA A 42 4.92 0.16 14.00
CA ALA A 42 6.06 0.96 13.57
C ALA A 42 6.67 0.34 12.30
N ALA A 43 6.46 0.99 11.16
CA ALA A 43 7.02 0.62 9.88
C ALA A 43 8.39 1.28 9.70
N TYR A 44 9.41 0.46 9.47
CA TYR A 44 10.79 0.87 9.26
C TYR A 44 11.42 -0.06 8.22
N GLU A 45 12.06 0.51 7.19
CA GLU A 45 12.72 -0.23 6.11
C GLU A 45 11.82 -1.28 5.41
N GLY A 46 10.55 -0.92 5.19
CA GLY A 46 9.57 -1.79 4.52
C GLY A 46 9.05 -2.96 5.36
N LYS A 47 9.41 -3.01 6.65
CA LYS A 47 8.97 -4.02 7.62
C LYS A 47 8.23 -3.38 8.78
N ILE A 48 7.41 -4.17 9.46
CA ILE A 48 6.92 -3.82 10.79
C ILE A 48 8.01 -4.22 11.78
N ALA A 49 8.60 -3.25 12.47
CA ALA A 49 9.64 -3.50 13.47
C ALA A 49 9.03 -3.82 14.85
N ALA A 50 7.91 -3.18 15.17
CA ALA A 50 7.26 -3.34 16.47
C ALA A 50 5.79 -2.94 16.45
N LEU A 51 5.04 -3.47 17.42
CA LEU A 51 3.80 -2.90 17.90
C LEU A 51 4.11 -2.07 19.14
N TRP A 52 3.70 -0.82 19.09
CA TRP A 52 3.88 0.17 20.14
C TRP A 52 2.54 0.69 20.62
N LYS A 53 2.54 1.23 21.84
CA LYS A 53 1.42 1.97 22.41
C LYS A 53 1.84 3.40 22.65
N ALA A 54 1.10 4.35 22.10
CA ALA A 54 1.34 5.78 22.31
C ALA A 54 1.22 6.10 23.80
N LYS A 55 2.25 6.71 24.36
CA LYS A 55 2.36 6.97 25.80
C LYS A 55 1.94 8.40 26.14
N GLU A 56 2.64 9.38 25.62
CA GLU A 56 2.39 10.80 25.90
C GLU A 56 3.08 11.70 24.88
N TYR A 57 2.52 12.90 24.68
CA TYR A 57 3.20 14.00 24.02
C TYR A 57 4.06 14.75 25.04
N THR A 58 5.33 14.97 24.73
CA THR A 58 6.28 15.62 25.63
C THR A 58 7.36 16.36 24.86
N LYS A 59 8.32 16.97 25.57
CA LYS A 59 9.48 17.65 24.99
C LYS A 59 10.74 16.83 25.20
N LEU A 60 11.41 16.50 24.12
CA LEU A 60 12.67 15.78 24.08
C LEU A 60 13.59 16.40 23.02
N LYS A 61 14.73 16.94 23.47
CA LYS A 61 15.78 17.40 22.56
C LYS A 61 16.25 16.25 21.69
N ASN A 62 16.21 16.47 20.37
CA ASN A 62 16.55 15.45 19.40
C ASN A 62 17.18 16.05 18.14
N THR A 63 17.83 15.20 17.34
CA THR A 63 18.51 15.56 16.10
C THR A 63 17.58 15.62 14.89
N VAL A 64 16.37 15.10 15.00
CA VAL A 64 15.38 14.99 13.91
C VAL A 64 14.74 16.34 13.64
N ASN A 65 14.31 17.03 14.69
CA ASN A 65 13.76 18.39 14.61
C ASN A 65 14.50 19.32 15.60
N PRO A 66 15.67 19.86 15.22
CA PRO A 66 16.47 20.67 16.13
C PRO A 66 15.84 22.00 16.55
N LYS A 67 14.72 22.40 15.93
CA LYS A 67 14.01 23.66 16.20
C LYS A 67 12.81 23.48 17.12
N ASP A 68 12.35 22.25 17.32
CA ASP A 68 11.16 21.95 18.10
C ASP A 68 11.34 20.59 18.78
N ASP A 69 11.35 20.63 20.12
CA ASP A 69 11.57 19.47 20.96
C ASP A 69 10.30 18.61 21.13
N GLY A 70 9.15 19.01 20.56
CA GLY A 70 7.91 18.26 20.67
C GLY A 70 7.98 16.87 20.03
N VAL A 71 7.68 15.84 20.83
CA VAL A 71 7.68 14.43 20.42
C VAL A 71 6.47 13.68 20.98
N LEU A 72 6.11 12.58 20.33
CA LEU A 72 5.25 11.54 20.88
C LEU A 72 6.12 10.35 21.33
N LEU A 73 6.01 9.96 22.60
CA LEU A 73 6.68 8.77 23.15
C LEU A 73 5.82 7.52 23.01
N PHE A 74 6.48 6.37 22.94
CA PHE A 74 5.84 5.07 22.81
C PHE A 74 6.40 4.05 23.81
N ASP A 75 5.51 3.21 24.34
CA ASP A 75 5.88 1.98 25.01
C ASP A 75 5.89 0.82 24.00
N GLU A 76 6.93 -0.01 24.04
CA GLU A 76 7.02 -1.18 23.18
C GLU A 76 6.19 -2.33 23.75
N VAL A 77 5.31 -2.88 22.92
CA VAL A 77 4.39 -3.95 23.30
C VAL A 77 4.87 -5.29 22.75
N LYS A 78 5.31 -5.31 21.49
CA LYS A 78 5.77 -6.52 20.80
C LYS A 78 6.77 -6.15 19.70
N LYS A 79 7.80 -6.96 19.50
CA LYS A 79 8.74 -6.84 18.38
C LYS A 79 8.38 -7.81 17.26
N TYR A 80 8.75 -7.44 16.04
CA TYR A 80 8.57 -8.25 14.85
C TYR A 80 9.87 -8.25 14.05
N ASP A 81 10.32 -9.43 13.63
CA ASP A 81 11.57 -9.57 12.87
C ASP A 81 11.31 -9.82 11.37
N ASP A 82 10.13 -10.33 11.03
CA ASP A 82 9.86 -10.93 9.74
C ASP A 82 8.56 -10.47 9.07
N VAL A 83 7.91 -9.42 9.55
CA VAL A 83 6.64 -8.93 8.98
C VAL A 83 6.87 -7.86 7.92
N SER A 84 6.60 -8.19 6.66
CA SER A 84 6.63 -7.25 5.54
C SER A 84 5.39 -6.35 5.54
N VAL A 85 5.58 -5.04 5.33
CA VAL A 85 4.46 -4.09 5.17
C VAL A 85 3.59 -4.51 3.96
N THR A 86 4.22 -4.84 2.83
CA THR A 86 3.52 -5.08 1.56
C THR A 86 2.95 -6.49 1.43
N ASN A 87 3.62 -7.50 1.99
CA ASN A 87 3.25 -8.90 1.77
C ASN A 87 2.51 -9.55 2.93
N ASP A 88 2.65 -9.02 4.15
CA ASP A 88 2.03 -9.57 5.35
C ASP A 88 1.01 -8.58 5.93
N PHE A 89 1.46 -7.37 6.29
CA PHE A 89 0.64 -6.38 6.99
C PHE A 89 -0.59 -5.94 6.17
N THR A 90 -0.38 -5.49 4.93
CA THR A 90 -1.49 -5.03 4.07
C THR A 90 -2.41 -6.16 3.59
N ARG A 91 -2.04 -7.42 3.83
CA ARG A 91 -2.84 -8.59 3.47
C ARG A 91 -3.58 -9.20 4.65
N TYR A 92 -3.48 -8.62 5.84
CA TYR A 92 -4.18 -9.16 7.00
C TYR A 92 -5.70 -9.13 6.79
N LYS A 93 -6.36 -10.29 6.92
CA LYS A 93 -7.77 -10.49 6.53
C LYS A 93 -8.78 -9.56 7.21
N TYR A 94 -8.49 -9.14 8.43
CA TYR A 94 -9.36 -8.25 9.20
C TYR A 94 -9.09 -6.77 8.95
N PHE A 95 -8.06 -6.40 8.17
CA PHE A 95 -7.90 -5.01 7.76
C PHE A 95 -8.80 -4.69 6.57
N ILE A 96 -9.37 -3.49 6.59
CA ILE A 96 -10.18 -2.96 5.50
C ILE A 96 -9.25 -2.29 4.50
N HIS A 97 -9.31 -2.74 3.25
CA HIS A 97 -8.44 -2.28 2.17
C HIS A 97 -8.93 -0.96 1.57
N ASP A 98 -9.01 0.09 2.39
CA ASP A 98 -9.28 1.45 1.94
C ASP A 98 -8.02 2.13 1.38
N LEU A 99 -8.16 3.37 0.90
CA LEU A 99 -7.05 4.13 0.29
C LEU A 99 -5.82 4.24 1.21
N ASN A 100 -6.03 4.27 2.52
CA ASN A 100 -4.91 4.33 3.45
C ASN A 100 -4.08 3.04 3.33
N LEU A 101 -4.72 1.88 3.42
CA LEU A 101 -4.06 0.57 3.41
C LEU A 101 -3.47 0.17 2.06
N VAL A 102 -4.05 0.58 0.93
CA VAL A 102 -3.56 0.14 -0.40
C VAL A 102 -2.66 1.13 -1.11
N ASN A 103 -2.47 2.32 -0.55
CA ASN A 103 -1.69 3.37 -1.20
C ASN A 103 -0.83 4.15 -0.20
N LYS A 104 -1.44 4.77 0.81
CA LYS A 104 -0.70 5.68 1.71
C LYS A 104 0.29 4.96 2.62
N VAL A 105 0.08 3.68 2.94
CA VAL A 105 1.01 2.88 3.76
C VAL A 105 2.38 2.67 3.09
N THR A 106 2.49 2.77 1.77
CA THR A 106 3.77 2.68 1.06
C THR A 106 4.20 4.04 0.54
N LYS A 107 3.30 4.83 -0.06
CA LYS A 107 3.66 6.13 -0.63
C LYS A 107 3.88 7.19 0.45
N SER A 108 4.89 8.04 0.25
CA SER A 108 5.12 9.21 1.11
C SER A 108 3.94 10.19 0.99
N VAL A 109 3.33 10.53 2.12
CA VAL A 109 2.25 11.52 2.19
C VAL A 109 2.74 12.72 2.97
N LYS A 110 2.73 13.89 2.34
CA LYS A 110 3.22 15.13 2.96
C LYS A 110 2.45 15.41 4.24
N GLY A 111 3.17 15.60 5.34
CA GLY A 111 2.57 15.99 6.61
C GLY A 111 1.78 14.89 7.32
N LEU A 112 1.98 13.60 6.98
CA LEU A 112 1.29 12.48 7.61
C LEU A 112 2.25 11.32 7.93
N GLY A 113 2.67 11.20 9.19
CA GLY A 113 3.54 10.14 9.68
C GLY A 113 2.79 8.90 10.17
N PHE A 114 1.55 9.06 10.65
CA PHE A 114 0.72 7.97 11.13
C PHE A 114 -0.56 7.84 10.32
N ILE A 115 -0.88 6.62 9.93
CA ILE A 115 -1.98 6.31 9.02
C ILE A 115 -2.97 5.42 9.76
N PRO A 116 -4.24 5.85 9.94
CA PRO A 116 -5.23 5.04 10.64
C PRO A 116 -5.58 3.80 9.83
N ILE A 117 -5.67 2.66 10.53
CA ILE A 117 -6.01 1.35 9.99
C ILE A 117 -7.40 0.97 10.48
N LYS A 118 -8.30 0.74 9.53
CA LYS A 118 -9.65 0.26 9.82
C LYS A 118 -9.69 -1.25 9.83
N THR A 119 -10.52 -1.80 10.71
CA THR A 119 -10.66 -3.24 10.91
C THR A 119 -12.11 -3.67 10.78
N THR A 120 -12.32 -4.94 10.46
CA THR A 120 -13.62 -5.61 10.60
C THR A 120 -13.92 -5.92 12.07
N ASP A 121 -15.17 -6.26 12.38
CA ASP A 121 -15.59 -6.60 13.75
C ASP A 121 -14.95 -7.90 14.28
N ASP A 122 -14.60 -8.83 13.38
CA ASP A 122 -13.92 -10.09 13.72
C ASP A 122 -12.41 -9.95 14.00
N CYS A 123 -11.87 -8.72 13.94
CA CYS A 123 -10.47 -8.47 14.27
C CYS A 123 -10.22 -8.76 15.76
N PRO A 124 -9.09 -9.39 16.14
CA PRO A 124 -8.76 -9.61 17.53
C PRO A 124 -8.86 -8.31 18.36
N PRO A 125 -9.54 -8.35 19.53
CA PRO A 125 -9.82 -7.14 20.30
C PRO A 125 -8.55 -6.53 20.93
N ASN A 126 -7.50 -7.33 21.08
CA ASN A 126 -6.20 -6.91 21.58
C ASN A 126 -5.17 -6.95 20.43
N PRO A 127 -4.47 -5.83 20.12
CA PRO A 127 -3.54 -5.79 19.00
C PRO A 127 -2.37 -6.79 19.11
N VAL A 128 -2.03 -7.24 20.32
CA VAL A 128 -0.97 -8.22 20.56
C VAL A 128 -1.26 -9.57 19.92
N ASP A 129 -2.54 -9.91 19.81
CA ASP A 129 -3.05 -11.18 19.28
C ASP A 129 -3.13 -11.19 17.75
N ILE A 130 -2.79 -10.07 17.09
CA ILE A 130 -2.70 -10.01 15.63
C ILE A 130 -1.51 -10.85 15.15
N ASP A 131 -1.82 -11.84 14.33
CA ASP A 131 -0.88 -12.71 13.63
C ASP A 131 -0.95 -12.48 12.10
N PHE A 132 0.08 -11.84 11.56
CA PHE A 132 0.18 -11.52 10.14
C PHE A 132 0.55 -12.70 9.24
N LYS A 133 1.12 -13.79 9.79
CA LYS A 133 1.69 -14.87 8.99
C LYS A 133 0.67 -15.94 8.60
N SER A 134 -0.28 -16.22 9.49
CA SER A 134 -1.31 -17.26 9.27
C SER A 134 -2.61 -16.73 8.64
N SER A 135 -2.79 -15.41 8.57
CA SER A 135 -4.09 -14.77 8.30
C SER A 135 -4.08 -13.81 7.10
N GLY A 136 -3.24 -14.09 6.11
CA GLY A 136 -3.15 -13.30 4.88
C GLY A 136 -4.25 -13.66 3.87
N VAL A 137 -4.85 -12.65 3.23
CA VAL A 137 -5.80 -12.84 2.12
C VAL A 137 -5.08 -12.99 0.80
N ASN A 138 -5.56 -13.86 -0.07
CA ASN A 138 -5.16 -13.89 -1.46
C ASN A 138 -6.09 -13.00 -2.28
N ILE A 139 -5.57 -12.50 -3.40
CA ILE A 139 -6.29 -11.62 -4.30
C ILE A 139 -6.20 -12.22 -5.69
N TYR A 140 -7.34 -12.43 -6.31
CA TYR A 140 -7.47 -13.02 -7.64
C TYR A 140 -8.23 -12.07 -8.55
N ILE A 141 -7.78 -11.96 -9.80
CA ILE A 141 -8.56 -11.40 -10.89
C ILE A 141 -8.96 -12.59 -11.76
N ALA A 142 -10.25 -12.82 -11.96
CA ALA A 142 -10.72 -14.08 -12.53
C ALA A 142 -11.99 -13.92 -13.36
N LEU A 143 -12.16 -14.78 -14.36
CA LEU A 143 -13.44 -15.01 -15.02
C LEU A 143 -14.44 -15.62 -14.01
N GLU A 144 -15.73 -15.46 -14.26
CA GLU A 144 -16.79 -15.92 -13.35
C GLU A 144 -16.76 -17.45 -13.13
N ASP A 145 -16.42 -18.21 -14.18
CA ASP A 145 -16.35 -19.67 -14.21
C ASP A 145 -14.95 -20.24 -13.91
N ALA A 146 -13.99 -19.38 -13.54
CA ALA A 146 -12.63 -19.81 -13.26
C ALA A 146 -12.55 -20.79 -12.07
N SER A 147 -11.85 -21.89 -12.24
CA SER A 147 -11.66 -22.93 -11.22
C SER A 147 -10.58 -22.55 -10.21
N VAL A 148 -10.90 -21.63 -9.30
CA VAL A 148 -10.00 -21.18 -8.22
C VAL A 148 -10.45 -21.75 -6.87
N ASN A 149 -9.49 -22.30 -6.11
CA ASN A 149 -9.74 -22.78 -4.75
C ASN A 149 -9.61 -21.62 -3.75
N TYR A 150 -10.71 -20.92 -3.50
CA TYR A 150 -10.76 -19.77 -2.59
C TYR A 150 -10.72 -20.19 -1.12
N LYS A 151 -9.97 -19.42 -0.32
CA LYS A 151 -9.99 -19.48 1.14
C LYS A 151 -10.86 -18.38 1.72
N ASP A 152 -11.34 -18.59 2.94
CA ASP A 152 -12.09 -17.59 3.68
C ASP A 152 -11.27 -16.28 3.82
N GLY A 153 -11.87 -15.17 3.43
CA GLY A 153 -11.27 -13.84 3.37
C GLY A 153 -10.59 -13.48 2.04
N ASP A 154 -10.39 -14.44 1.13
CA ASP A 154 -9.82 -14.15 -0.20
C ASP A 154 -10.70 -13.18 -0.99
N ILE A 155 -10.07 -12.40 -1.86
CA ILE A 155 -10.73 -11.36 -2.66
C ILE A 155 -10.70 -11.76 -4.13
N ARG A 156 -11.83 -11.60 -4.82
CA ARG A 156 -11.97 -11.82 -6.27
C ARG A 156 -12.40 -10.52 -6.95
N VAL A 157 -11.67 -10.13 -7.98
CA VAL A 157 -12.09 -9.15 -8.98
C VAL A 157 -12.62 -9.93 -10.18
N THR A 158 -13.91 -9.85 -10.43
CA THR A 158 -14.59 -10.63 -11.48
C THR A 158 -14.48 -9.90 -12.81
N ILE A 159 -14.05 -10.63 -13.84
CA ILE A 159 -13.99 -10.16 -15.23
C ILE A 159 -15.11 -10.83 -16.03
N ASP A 160 -15.83 -10.05 -16.84
CA ASP A 160 -17.01 -10.53 -17.58
C ASP A 160 -16.70 -11.65 -18.58
N ASN A 161 -15.73 -11.44 -19.46
CA ASN A 161 -15.30 -12.39 -20.51
C ASN A 161 -13.98 -11.93 -21.14
N LEU A 162 -13.40 -12.78 -21.99
CA LEU A 162 -12.11 -12.51 -22.67
C LEU A 162 -12.20 -11.51 -23.83
N GLU A 163 -13.41 -11.24 -24.33
CA GLU A 163 -13.63 -10.29 -25.43
C GLU A 163 -13.65 -8.85 -24.92
N GLN A 164 -14.47 -8.58 -23.91
CA GLN A 164 -14.66 -7.26 -23.32
C GLN A 164 -13.68 -6.94 -22.19
N MET A 165 -13.32 -7.93 -21.37
CA MET A 165 -12.40 -7.78 -20.23
C MET A 165 -12.75 -6.62 -19.28
N LYS A 166 -14.02 -6.52 -18.90
CA LYS A 166 -14.56 -5.54 -17.95
C LYS A 166 -14.63 -6.10 -16.55
N ILE A 167 -14.33 -5.26 -15.56
CA ILE A 167 -14.57 -5.58 -14.15
C ILE A 167 -16.06 -5.46 -13.87
N THR A 168 -16.68 -6.51 -13.38
CA THR A 168 -18.13 -6.55 -13.06
C THR A 168 -18.41 -6.45 -11.57
N SER A 169 -17.57 -7.06 -10.74
CA SER A 169 -17.70 -7.04 -9.29
C SER A 169 -16.35 -7.21 -8.60
N ILE A 170 -16.26 -6.73 -7.37
CA ILE A 170 -15.17 -7.08 -6.45
C ILE A 170 -15.78 -7.68 -5.20
N ASP A 171 -15.49 -8.95 -4.94
CA ASP A 171 -16.14 -9.73 -3.90
C ASP A 171 -15.10 -10.30 -2.92
N ARG A 172 -15.52 -10.54 -1.69
CA ARG A 172 -14.77 -11.30 -0.68
C ARG A 172 -15.44 -12.66 -0.51
N PHE A 173 -14.63 -13.72 -0.47
CA PHE A 173 -15.10 -15.07 -0.23
C PHE A 173 -15.22 -15.31 1.27
N GLU A 174 -16.44 -15.42 1.77
CA GLU A 174 -16.72 -15.61 3.20
C GLU A 174 -17.68 -16.79 3.37
N LYS A 175 -17.31 -17.74 4.23
CA LYS A 175 -18.15 -18.90 4.60
C LYS A 175 -18.73 -19.64 3.39
N GLY A 176 -17.93 -19.78 2.33
CA GLY A 176 -18.31 -20.52 1.12
C GLY A 176 -19.08 -19.70 0.06
N LYS A 177 -19.22 -18.39 0.22
CA LYS A 177 -19.96 -17.52 -0.71
C LYS A 177 -19.18 -16.25 -1.03
N PHE A 178 -19.44 -15.69 -2.21
CA PHE A 178 -18.98 -14.35 -2.56
C PHE A 178 -19.93 -13.29 -2.02
N ILE A 179 -19.37 -12.34 -1.28
CA ILE A 179 -20.07 -11.19 -0.73
C ILE A 179 -19.40 -9.94 -1.29
N VAL A 180 -20.20 -8.98 -1.77
CA VAL A 180 -19.69 -7.72 -2.32
C VAL A 180 -18.75 -7.04 -1.34
N TYR A 181 -17.51 -6.77 -1.78
CA TYR A 181 -16.50 -6.15 -0.94
C TYR A 181 -16.51 -4.62 -1.14
N GLU A 182 -17.30 -3.94 -0.31
CA GLU A 182 -17.57 -2.49 -0.42
C GLU A 182 -16.31 -1.63 -0.52
N ALA A 183 -15.25 -1.96 0.24
CA ALA A 183 -14.05 -1.14 0.29
C ALA A 183 -13.37 -1.00 -1.10
N PHE A 184 -13.24 -2.09 -1.84
CA PHE A 184 -12.65 -2.06 -3.18
C PHE A 184 -13.61 -1.58 -4.25
N ASN A 185 -14.90 -1.93 -4.18
CA ASN A 185 -15.86 -1.39 -5.12
C ASN A 185 -15.92 0.13 -5.01
N LYS A 186 -16.01 0.68 -3.79
CA LYS A 186 -16.00 2.12 -3.57
C LYS A 186 -14.73 2.79 -4.09
N LEU A 187 -13.55 2.21 -3.85
CA LEU A 187 -12.31 2.73 -4.42
C LEU A 187 -12.31 2.68 -5.95
N TYR A 188 -12.83 1.62 -6.54
CA TYR A 188 -12.92 1.48 -7.99
C TYR A 188 -13.85 2.54 -8.59
N GLU A 189 -15.04 2.74 -8.00
CA GLU A 189 -15.99 3.77 -8.42
C GLU A 189 -15.44 5.19 -8.21
N GLU A 190 -14.81 5.50 -7.07
CA GLU A 190 -14.26 6.83 -6.81
C GLU A 190 -13.10 7.20 -7.74
N ARG A 191 -12.36 6.21 -8.24
CA ARG A 191 -11.18 6.42 -9.09
C ARG A 191 -11.47 6.35 -10.58
N ASN A 192 -12.66 5.90 -10.97
CA ASN A 192 -13.09 5.82 -12.36
C ASN A 192 -14.43 6.53 -12.48
N ALA A 193 -14.48 7.67 -13.16
CA ALA A 193 -15.76 8.34 -13.44
C ALA A 193 -16.68 7.44 -14.29
N ASP A 194 -17.99 7.72 -14.30
CA ASP A 194 -18.99 6.90 -15.02
C ASP A 194 -18.71 6.77 -16.53
N ASP A 195 -17.98 7.72 -17.12
CA ASP A 195 -17.52 7.71 -18.51
C ASP A 195 -16.18 6.98 -18.73
N GLY A 196 -15.57 6.45 -17.66
CA GLY A 196 -14.16 6.05 -17.59
C GLY A 196 -13.89 4.70 -16.94
N LYS A 197 -14.88 3.80 -16.85
CA LYS A 197 -14.63 2.38 -16.54
C LYS A 197 -14.00 1.69 -17.74
N TYR A 198 -12.67 1.77 -17.80
CA TYR A 198 -11.89 1.15 -18.85
C TYR A 198 -11.88 -0.37 -18.72
N THR A 199 -11.91 -1.05 -19.87
CA THR A 199 -11.55 -2.46 -19.98
C THR A 199 -10.06 -2.66 -19.65
N ILE A 200 -9.67 -3.89 -19.33
CA ILE A 200 -8.24 -4.22 -19.13
C ILE A 200 -7.42 -3.92 -20.39
N ARG A 201 -7.99 -4.14 -21.58
CA ARG A 201 -7.31 -3.88 -22.86
C ARG A 201 -7.11 -2.37 -23.09
N GLU A 202 -8.15 -1.56 -22.88
CA GLU A 202 -8.03 -0.09 -22.97
C GLU A 202 -7.02 0.46 -21.97
N LEU A 203 -7.02 -0.02 -20.72
CA LEU A 203 -6.00 0.37 -19.73
C LEU A 203 -4.59 0.02 -20.18
N SER A 204 -4.41 -1.12 -20.86
CA SER A 204 -3.12 -1.55 -21.38
C SER A 204 -2.62 -0.63 -22.50
N ASP A 205 -3.53 -0.23 -23.40
CA ASP A 205 -3.22 0.71 -24.48
C ASP A 205 -2.87 2.10 -23.94
N TYR A 206 -3.65 2.61 -22.97
CA TYR A 206 -3.31 3.87 -22.32
C TYR A 206 -2.01 3.79 -21.53
N ALA A 207 -1.70 2.66 -20.89
CA ALA A 207 -0.42 2.50 -20.22
C ALA A 207 0.77 2.51 -21.21
N LEU A 208 0.56 2.15 -22.47
CA LEU A 208 1.55 2.33 -23.54
C LEU A 208 1.68 3.80 -23.94
N GLU A 209 0.56 4.49 -24.17
CA GLU A 209 0.55 5.93 -24.50
C GLU A 209 1.23 6.77 -23.43
N ASP A 210 0.89 6.51 -22.17
CA ASP A 210 1.37 7.26 -21.01
C ASP A 210 2.78 6.81 -20.55
N GLN A 211 3.41 5.88 -21.27
CA GLN A 211 4.72 5.28 -20.94
C GLN A 211 4.78 4.65 -19.53
N ALA A 212 3.64 4.23 -18.98
CA ALA A 212 3.50 3.60 -17.67
C ALA A 212 3.92 2.11 -17.72
N SER A 213 5.23 1.87 -17.86
CA SER A 213 5.81 0.54 -18.12
C SER A 213 5.40 -0.55 -17.14
N GLN A 214 5.34 -0.25 -15.84
CA GLN A 214 4.97 -1.22 -14.80
C GLN A 214 3.50 -1.64 -14.90
N LYS A 215 2.61 -0.66 -15.13
CA LYS A 215 1.18 -0.89 -15.33
C LYS A 215 0.93 -1.71 -16.58
N ARG A 216 1.59 -1.35 -17.69
CA ARG A 216 1.51 -2.12 -18.94
C ARG A 216 1.96 -3.56 -18.76
N LYS A 217 3.10 -3.79 -18.10
CA LYS A 217 3.59 -5.15 -17.82
C LYS A 217 2.60 -5.96 -16.98
N PHE A 218 2.02 -5.34 -15.95
CA PHE A 218 0.99 -5.98 -15.14
C PHE A 218 -0.23 -6.39 -15.98
N LEU A 219 -0.74 -5.48 -16.82
CA LEU A 219 -1.95 -5.71 -17.62
C LEU A 219 -1.73 -6.75 -18.73
N ILE A 220 -0.56 -6.76 -19.38
CA ILE A 220 -0.22 -7.81 -20.37
C ILE A 220 -0.18 -9.19 -19.71
N THR A 221 0.52 -9.32 -18.57
CA THR A 221 0.55 -10.61 -17.84
C THR A 221 -0.84 -11.02 -17.38
N LEU A 222 -1.67 -10.07 -16.93
CA LEU A 222 -3.06 -10.34 -16.56
C LEU A 222 -3.86 -10.90 -17.74
N ILE A 223 -3.75 -10.30 -18.93
CA ILE A 223 -4.42 -10.76 -20.15
C ILE A 223 -4.00 -12.20 -20.48
N GLU A 224 -2.69 -12.47 -20.52
CA GLU A 224 -2.14 -13.79 -20.85
C GLU A 224 -2.62 -14.88 -19.87
N GLU A 225 -2.66 -14.56 -18.57
CA GLU A 225 -3.09 -15.46 -17.51
C GLU A 225 -4.61 -15.71 -17.50
N LEU A 226 -5.41 -14.70 -17.83
CA LEU A 226 -6.85 -14.87 -18.04
C LEU A 226 -7.13 -15.77 -19.25
N GLU A 227 -6.41 -15.58 -20.35
CA GLU A 227 -6.57 -16.38 -21.58
C GLU A 227 -6.11 -17.84 -21.38
N SER A 228 -5.05 -18.07 -20.58
CA SER A 228 -4.47 -19.40 -20.38
C SER A 228 -5.12 -20.19 -19.23
N ASN A 229 -5.40 -19.51 -18.11
CA ASN A 229 -5.79 -20.15 -16.84
C ASN A 229 -7.17 -19.71 -16.35
N GLY A 230 -7.77 -18.68 -16.94
CA GLY A 230 -9.03 -18.07 -16.48
C GLY A 230 -8.89 -17.18 -15.24
N TYR A 231 -7.71 -17.12 -14.62
CA TYR A 231 -7.45 -16.27 -13.47
C TYR A 231 -5.98 -15.86 -13.35
N TYR A 232 -5.75 -14.77 -12.62
CA TYR A 232 -4.43 -14.28 -12.24
C TYR A 232 -4.39 -13.98 -10.74
N LYS A 233 -3.37 -14.52 -10.05
CA LYS A 233 -3.15 -14.25 -8.62
C LYS A 233 -2.28 -13.00 -8.44
N VAL A 234 -2.84 -11.97 -7.83
CA VAL A 234 -2.12 -10.71 -7.55
C VAL A 234 -1.23 -10.87 -6.32
N SER A 235 -0.03 -10.30 -6.37
CA SER A 235 0.97 -10.39 -5.29
C SER A 235 0.67 -9.49 -4.09
N SER A 236 0.02 -8.35 -4.27
CA SER A 236 -0.38 -7.46 -3.19
C SER A 236 -1.58 -6.58 -3.55
N ALA A 237 -2.31 -6.14 -2.52
CA ALA A 237 -3.43 -5.20 -2.66
C ALA A 237 -3.00 -3.87 -3.29
N ILE A 238 -1.78 -3.42 -2.99
CA ILE A 238 -1.19 -2.19 -3.55
C ILE A 238 -1.03 -2.33 -5.07
N ARG A 239 -0.52 -3.47 -5.55
CA ARG A 239 -0.36 -3.70 -6.99
C ARG A 239 -1.70 -3.81 -7.71
N LEU A 240 -2.70 -4.44 -7.07
CA LEU A 240 -4.06 -4.44 -7.60
C LEU A 240 -4.58 -3.00 -7.75
N TYR A 241 -4.45 -2.20 -6.69
CA TYR A 241 -4.92 -0.83 -6.67
C TYR A 241 -4.23 0.03 -7.74
N ASP A 242 -2.90 0.13 -7.74
CA ASP A 242 -2.17 1.04 -8.62
C ASP A 242 -2.29 0.66 -10.11
N ASN A 243 -2.40 -0.63 -10.43
CA ASN A 243 -2.36 -1.11 -11.82
C ASN A 243 -3.73 -1.42 -12.43
N LEU A 244 -4.74 -1.72 -11.62
CA LEU A 244 -6.06 -2.11 -12.13
C LEU A 244 -7.20 -1.24 -11.59
N LEU A 245 -7.27 -1.01 -10.26
CA LEU A 245 -8.42 -0.28 -9.69
C LEU A 245 -8.34 1.23 -9.96
N VAL A 246 -7.13 1.80 -9.92
CA VAL A 246 -6.91 3.16 -10.41
C VAL A 246 -6.85 3.09 -11.93
N GLY A 247 -7.75 3.80 -12.61
CA GLY A 247 -7.79 3.87 -14.07
C GLY A 247 -6.61 4.62 -14.70
N ARG A 248 -6.86 5.32 -15.81
CA ARG A 248 -5.84 6.18 -16.44
C ARG A 248 -5.52 7.38 -15.53
N LYS A 249 -4.24 7.73 -15.40
CA LYS A 249 -3.82 8.94 -14.67
C LYS A 249 -4.34 10.16 -15.42
N ARG A 250 -5.30 10.88 -14.84
CA ARG A 250 -5.77 12.16 -15.37
C ARG A 250 -4.81 13.25 -14.89
N SER A 251 -3.75 13.52 -15.65
CA SER A 251 -2.92 14.70 -15.41
C SER A 251 -3.82 15.94 -15.49
N ALA A 252 -3.89 16.75 -14.43
CA ALA A 252 -4.57 18.03 -14.50
C ALA A 252 -3.89 18.85 -15.60
N SER A 253 -4.56 19.00 -16.73
CA SER A 253 -4.16 19.97 -17.74
C SER A 253 -4.30 21.32 -17.07
N ALA A 254 -3.19 22.06 -16.90
CA ALA A 254 -3.23 23.44 -16.44
C ALA A 254 -4.01 24.27 -17.46
N LYS A 255 -5.33 24.31 -17.34
CA LYS A 255 -6.16 25.29 -18.06
C LYS A 255 -6.06 26.59 -17.28
N ALA A 256 -5.22 27.48 -17.80
CA ALA A 256 -5.31 28.90 -17.50
C ALA A 256 -6.72 29.40 -17.85
N GLY A 257 -7.39 30.06 -16.90
CA GLY A 257 -8.64 30.76 -17.17
C GLY A 257 -9.56 30.90 -15.95
N ASN A 258 -9.51 32.07 -15.31
CA ASN A 258 -10.39 32.59 -14.27
C ASN A 258 -11.85 32.09 -14.30
N SER A 259 -12.39 31.67 -13.16
CA SER A 259 -13.33 32.46 -12.34
C SER A 259 -13.87 31.63 -11.17
N ASP A 260 -14.13 32.34 -10.07
CA ASP A 260 -14.59 31.85 -8.78
C ASP A 260 -15.76 30.87 -8.83
N ILE A 261 -15.60 29.73 -8.13
CA ILE A 261 -16.53 29.16 -7.12
C ILE A 261 -15.75 28.03 -6.42
N LYS A 262 -15.48 28.20 -5.11
CA LYS A 262 -14.96 27.12 -4.26
C LYS A 262 -16.08 26.11 -3.96
N PRO A 263 -15.81 24.81 -4.16
CA PRO A 263 -16.12 23.83 -3.15
C PRO A 263 -14.82 23.18 -2.64
N ASN A 264 -14.74 23.00 -1.32
CA ASN A 264 -13.70 22.25 -0.63
C ASN A 264 -13.58 20.84 -1.23
N SER A 265 -12.65 20.67 -2.16
CA SER A 265 -12.03 19.39 -2.45
C SER A 265 -10.57 19.56 -2.05
N ALA A 266 -10.11 18.73 -1.11
CA ALA A 266 -8.72 18.67 -0.73
C ALA A 266 -7.92 18.36 -2.01
N VAL A 267 -7.20 19.38 -2.48
CA VAL A 267 -6.28 19.28 -3.61
C VAL A 267 -5.21 18.30 -3.18
N ILE A 268 -5.29 17.06 -3.68
CA ILE A 268 -4.21 16.11 -3.60
C ILE A 268 -3.22 16.56 -4.67
N ASP A 269 -2.26 17.41 -4.28
CA ASP A 269 -1.03 17.61 -5.05
C ASP A 269 -0.23 16.31 -4.99
N GLU A 270 -0.60 15.36 -5.85
CA GLU A 270 0.26 14.25 -6.28
C GLU A 270 1.31 14.81 -7.25
N GLU A 271 2.20 15.66 -6.74
CA GLU A 271 3.47 15.91 -7.41
C GLU A 271 4.27 14.61 -7.40
N GLY A 272 4.34 14.01 -8.58
CA GLY A 272 5.12 12.82 -8.82
C GLY A 272 6.60 13.08 -8.61
N PHE A 273 7.19 12.27 -7.75
CA PHE A 273 8.48 11.68 -8.04
C PHE A 273 8.29 10.17 -7.94
N GLU A 274 8.48 9.48 -9.07
CA GLU A 274 8.78 8.05 -9.06
C GLU A 274 10.06 7.88 -8.22
N ASP A 275 9.91 7.49 -6.95
CA ASP A 275 11.05 7.19 -6.10
C ASP A 275 11.50 5.76 -6.37
N ASP A 276 12.19 5.56 -7.51
CA ASP A 276 12.91 4.34 -7.89
C ASP A 276 13.76 3.79 -6.73
N ASN A 277 14.18 4.67 -5.81
CA ASN A 277 15.01 4.35 -4.66
C ASN A 277 14.27 3.50 -3.61
N GLU A 278 12.97 3.71 -3.39
CA GLU A 278 12.18 2.90 -2.44
C GLU A 278 12.01 1.45 -2.94
N GLN A 279 11.92 1.27 -4.26
CA GLN A 279 11.80 -0.06 -4.86
C GLN A 279 13.09 -0.88 -4.68
N TYR A 280 14.26 -0.26 -4.80
CA TYR A 280 15.55 -0.92 -4.57
C TYR A 280 15.81 -1.25 -3.10
N GLN A 281 15.40 -0.36 -2.19
CA GLN A 281 15.42 -0.64 -0.75
C GLN A 281 14.51 -1.82 -0.39
N MET A 282 13.34 -1.93 -1.03
CA MET A 282 12.46 -3.09 -0.85
C MET A 282 13.14 -4.40 -1.29
N PHE A 283 13.82 -4.40 -2.44
CA PHE A 283 14.56 -5.56 -2.92
C PHE A 283 15.78 -5.90 -2.06
N ALA A 284 16.47 -4.89 -1.51
CA ALA A 284 17.57 -5.09 -0.56
C ALA A 284 17.07 -5.75 0.72
N GLY A 285 15.92 -5.31 1.25
CA GLY A 285 15.28 -5.92 2.41
C GLY A 285 14.85 -7.38 2.16
N LEU A 286 14.45 -7.75 0.93
CA LEU A 286 14.10 -9.13 0.57
C LEU A 286 15.30 -10.08 0.61
N LEU A 287 16.51 -9.59 0.31
CA LEU A 287 17.75 -10.39 0.38
C LEU A 287 18.09 -10.87 1.80
N ASN A 288 17.52 -10.24 2.82
CA ASN A 288 17.67 -10.67 4.22
C ASN A 288 16.83 -11.91 4.56
N PHE A 289 15.85 -12.27 3.72
CA PHE A 289 14.98 -13.43 3.94
C PHE A 289 15.19 -14.54 2.90
N ASN A 290 15.53 -14.16 1.67
CA ASN A 290 15.91 -15.08 0.62
C ASN A 290 17.24 -14.61 0.03
N PRO A 291 18.36 -15.34 0.23
CA PRO A 291 19.68 -14.89 -0.20
C PRO A 291 19.80 -14.73 -1.72
N ASN A 292 18.83 -15.25 -2.48
CA ASN A 292 18.84 -15.24 -3.94
C ASN A 292 17.70 -14.37 -4.47
N LEU A 293 18.05 -13.30 -5.19
CA LEU A 293 17.12 -12.46 -5.94
C LEU A 293 17.44 -12.57 -7.43
N ILE A 294 16.47 -12.99 -8.25
CA ILE A 294 16.61 -13.05 -9.71
C ILE A 294 15.87 -11.86 -10.32
N LEU A 295 16.62 -10.95 -10.95
CA LEU A 295 16.04 -9.86 -11.74
C LEU A 295 15.85 -10.34 -13.18
N TYR A 296 14.60 -10.60 -13.56
CA TYR A 296 14.25 -11.06 -14.91
C TYR A 296 13.61 -9.96 -15.76
N GLY A 297 14.06 -9.83 -17.00
CA GLY A 297 13.49 -8.90 -17.99
C GLY A 297 14.29 -8.83 -19.30
N PRO A 298 13.70 -8.31 -20.39
CA PRO A 298 14.36 -8.14 -21.69
C PRO A 298 15.67 -7.34 -21.64
N PRO A 299 16.56 -7.45 -22.64
CA PRO A 299 17.74 -6.58 -22.76
C PRO A 299 17.35 -5.09 -22.70
N GLY A 300 18.17 -4.25 -22.05
CA GLY A 300 17.91 -2.80 -21.96
C GLY A 300 16.99 -2.35 -20.80
N THR A 301 16.37 -3.26 -20.05
CA THR A 301 15.46 -2.94 -18.92
C THR A 301 16.17 -2.51 -17.61
N GLY A 302 17.42 -2.06 -17.68
CA GLY A 302 18.12 -1.52 -16.51
C GLY A 302 18.48 -2.53 -15.40
N LYS A 303 18.39 -3.85 -15.62
CA LYS A 303 18.70 -4.88 -14.61
C LYS A 303 20.05 -4.67 -13.91
N THR A 304 21.10 -4.34 -14.65
CA THR A 304 22.43 -4.07 -14.09
C THR A 304 22.44 -2.84 -13.18
N TYR A 305 21.67 -1.81 -13.54
CA TYR A 305 21.51 -0.60 -12.73
C TYR A 305 20.72 -0.91 -11.45
N ALA A 306 19.63 -1.67 -11.57
CA ALA A 306 18.84 -2.16 -10.45
C ALA A 306 19.67 -2.99 -9.46
N THR A 307 20.43 -3.98 -9.94
CA THR A 307 21.34 -4.77 -9.11
C THR A 307 22.32 -3.87 -8.34
N ARG A 308 22.92 -2.90 -9.02
CA ARG A 308 23.87 -1.98 -8.39
C ARG A 308 23.22 -1.18 -7.26
N LYS A 309 22.01 -0.67 -7.46
CA LYS A 309 21.27 0.07 -6.43
C LYS A 309 20.90 -0.81 -5.24
N ILE A 310 20.35 -2.00 -5.49
CA ILE A 310 20.01 -2.99 -4.45
C ILE A 310 21.23 -3.36 -3.59
N VAL A 311 22.39 -3.58 -4.23
CA VAL A 311 23.64 -3.90 -3.53
C VAL A 311 24.15 -2.71 -2.71
N ILE A 312 24.11 -1.49 -3.26
CA ILE A 312 24.51 -0.28 -2.53
C ILE A 312 23.62 -0.07 -1.31
N ASP A 313 22.31 -0.20 -1.47
CA ASP A 313 21.35 -0.03 -0.36
C ASP A 313 21.55 -1.09 0.72
N ARG A 314 21.90 -2.33 0.34
CA ARG A 314 22.25 -3.39 1.29
C ARG A 314 23.56 -3.12 2.05
N LEU A 315 24.57 -2.55 1.39
CA LEU A 315 25.86 -2.26 2.02
C LEU A 315 25.80 -1.05 2.98
N ASN A 316 24.78 -0.22 2.86
CA ASN A 316 24.57 0.96 3.70
C ASN A 316 23.60 0.69 4.88
N GLN A 317 23.09 -0.54 5.03
CA GLN A 317 22.35 -1.06 6.18
C GLN A 317 23.30 -1.73 7.17
#